data_AF-A0A7W0VE28-F1
#
_entry.id   AF-A0A7W0VE28-F1
#
_cell.length_a   1.000
_cell.length_b   1.000
_cell.length_c   1.000
_cell.angle_alpha   90.00
_cell.angle_beta   90.00
_cell.angle_gamma   90.00
#
_symmetry.space_group_name_H-M   'P 1'
#
loop_
_entity.id
_entity.type
_entity.pdbx_description
1 polymer ?
#
loop_
_entity_poly.entity_id
_entity_poly.type
_entity_poly.pdbx_seq_one_letter_code
_entity_poly.pdbx_strand_id
1 'polypeptide(L)'
;MEEDRERGELRGYRFVSNDSNRRLYISTRGYLIYYKGGDEHQVTLDKEVKALGAATKKGAPVREVPAYEKLAAELKPITVRAKLKMTANDASNLTKVTEAFEKAEAAMFVRYQHPGKDGSVARMVVTPRDVSGAGYGGNDYGTDEDEAKRHKKLAKHGGLIYGYSSPETPQGNHIKVSQKKSSELADKTPGILWDIDGTTAVFVSLDGGRYEVSLSQSSSVTAPVIVKGAGPENAWPKPVTDTFLDMTQVSQLEKAGAVPATTMPELDKIDGEWTACTAKGWVAATKKFDAGRMNTGKIKAEIKKLHTGCNKHIDKFETVIVKFIEDRAKARAAVFAKASARAKSVGANK
;
A
#
# COMPACT_ATOMS: atom_id res chain seq x y z
N MET A 1 -6.62 -37.89 14.87
CA MET A 1 -5.75 -38.80 14.10
C MET A 1 -5.72 -40.12 14.85
N GLU A 2 -5.96 -41.22 14.16
CA GLU A 2 -6.14 -42.56 14.73
C GLU A 2 -4.99 -43.45 14.27
N GLU A 3 -4.46 -44.29 15.16
CA GLU A 3 -3.47 -45.30 14.78
C GLU A 3 -4.17 -46.46 14.07
N ASP A 4 -3.63 -46.87 12.93
CA ASP A 4 -4.02 -48.10 12.25
C ASP A 4 -3.05 -49.21 12.65
N ARG A 5 -3.54 -50.19 13.39
CA ARG A 5 -2.76 -51.33 13.86
C ARG A 5 -3.36 -52.64 13.39
N GLU A 6 -2.52 -53.52 12.88
CA GLU A 6 -2.90 -54.91 12.59
C GLU A 6 -2.05 -55.84 13.44
N ARG A 7 -2.70 -56.71 14.23
CA ARG A 7 -2.02 -57.65 15.13
C ARG A 7 -1.02 -56.97 16.09
N GLY A 8 -1.28 -55.72 16.47
CA GLY A 8 -0.43 -54.92 17.36
C GLY A 8 0.65 -54.08 16.64
N GLU A 9 0.94 -54.38 15.38
CA GLU A 9 1.92 -53.64 14.59
C GLU A 9 1.32 -52.36 14.00
N LEU A 10 2.06 -51.26 14.07
CA LEU A 10 1.64 -49.98 13.50
C LEU A 10 1.80 -49.98 11.97
N ARG A 11 0.67 -49.90 11.26
CA ARG A 11 0.61 -49.82 9.79
C ARG A 11 0.59 -48.39 9.26
N GLY A 12 0.10 -47.45 10.07
CA GLY A 12 -0.02 -46.05 9.70
C GLY A 12 -0.94 -45.24 10.59
N TYR A 13 -1.28 -44.04 10.11
CA TYR A 13 -2.11 -43.06 10.80
C TYR A 13 -3.25 -42.62 9.90
N ARG A 14 -4.48 -42.69 10.40
CA ARG A 14 -5.69 -42.20 9.74
C ARG A 14 -6.05 -40.81 10.24
N PHE A 15 -6.29 -39.90 9.32
CA PHE A 15 -6.93 -38.62 9.59
C PHE A 15 -8.35 -38.66 9.07
N VAL A 16 -9.29 -38.71 10.01
CA VAL A 16 -10.73 -38.68 9.79
C VAL A 16 -11.23 -37.31 10.22
N SER A 17 -12.00 -36.64 9.36
CA SER A 17 -12.62 -35.35 9.69
C SER A 17 -13.88 -35.53 10.53
N ASN A 18 -14.43 -34.43 11.05
CA ASN A 18 -15.59 -34.44 11.96
C ASN A 18 -16.88 -34.98 11.33
N ASP A 19 -16.95 -35.04 9.99
CA ASP A 19 -18.02 -35.64 9.20
C ASP A 19 -17.80 -37.15 8.96
N SER A 20 -16.89 -37.78 9.72
CA SER A 20 -16.49 -39.19 9.60
C SER A 20 -15.85 -39.57 8.26
N ASN A 21 -15.55 -38.61 7.38
CA ASN A 21 -14.85 -38.88 6.14
C ASN A 21 -13.35 -39.07 6.37
N ARG A 22 -12.78 -40.11 5.77
CA ARG A 22 -11.32 -40.25 5.66
C ARG A 22 -10.81 -39.13 4.76
N ARG A 23 -9.70 -38.50 5.14
CA ARG A 23 -9.09 -37.39 4.39
C ARG A 23 -7.65 -37.68 4.01
N LEU A 24 -6.93 -38.32 4.92
CA LEU A 24 -5.51 -38.62 4.76
C LEU A 24 -5.17 -39.91 5.51
N TYR A 25 -4.38 -40.78 4.89
CA TYR A 25 -3.72 -41.91 5.53
C TYR A 25 -2.21 -41.82 5.30
N ILE A 26 -1.43 -41.93 6.37
CA ILE A 26 0.04 -41.92 6.31
C ILE A 26 0.52 -43.32 6.72
N SER A 27 1.08 -44.09 5.79
CA SER A 27 1.59 -45.43 6.11
C SER A 27 3.01 -45.40 6.66
N THR A 28 3.31 -46.34 7.55
CA THR A 28 4.69 -46.66 7.95
C THR A 28 5.50 -47.30 6.81
N ARG A 29 4.85 -47.78 5.74
CA ARG A 29 5.48 -48.36 4.53
C ARG A 29 5.76 -47.33 3.44
N GLY A 30 5.77 -46.03 3.77
CA GLY A 30 6.22 -44.96 2.88
C GLY A 30 5.24 -44.57 1.77
N TYR A 31 3.95 -44.81 1.94
CA TYR A 31 2.93 -44.22 1.07
C TYR A 31 1.93 -43.39 1.86
N LEU A 32 1.31 -42.46 1.16
CA LEU A 32 0.36 -41.51 1.70
C LEU A 32 -0.87 -41.49 0.79
N ILE A 33 -2.07 -41.68 1.35
CA ILE A 33 -3.33 -41.72 0.62
C ILE A 33 -4.13 -40.48 0.96
N TYR A 34 -4.47 -39.68 -0.04
CA TYR A 34 -5.46 -38.60 0.09
C TYR A 34 -6.82 -39.12 -0.36
N TYR A 35 -7.86 -38.76 0.39
CA TYR A 35 -9.24 -39.12 0.08
C TYR A 35 -10.00 -37.86 -0.35
N LYS A 36 -10.47 -37.81 -1.60
CA LYS A 36 -11.23 -36.66 -2.13
C LYS A 36 -12.48 -37.16 -2.85
N GLY A 37 -13.66 -36.82 -2.34
CA GLY A 37 -14.93 -37.17 -2.98
C GLY A 37 -15.24 -38.68 -3.05
N GLY A 38 -14.53 -39.51 -2.28
CA GLY A 38 -14.61 -40.97 -2.35
C GLY A 38 -13.46 -41.62 -3.11
N ASP A 39 -12.71 -40.83 -3.89
CA ASP A 39 -11.53 -41.30 -4.62
C ASP A 39 -10.29 -41.37 -3.71
N GLU A 40 -9.47 -42.41 -3.90
CA GLU A 40 -8.19 -42.62 -3.23
C GLU A 40 -7.02 -42.24 -4.15
N HIS A 41 -6.21 -41.28 -3.71
CA HIS A 41 -4.98 -40.88 -4.41
C HIS A 41 -3.76 -41.26 -3.57
N GLN A 42 -3.03 -42.27 -4.03
CA GLN A 42 -1.80 -42.72 -3.38
C GLN A 42 -0.58 -41.98 -3.94
N VAL A 43 0.22 -41.43 -3.04
CA VAL A 43 1.57 -40.94 -3.31
C VAL A 43 2.55 -41.86 -2.58
N THR A 44 3.43 -42.51 -3.32
CA THR A 44 4.46 -43.41 -2.76
C THR A 44 5.80 -42.69 -2.71
N LEU A 45 6.53 -42.85 -1.62
CA LEU A 45 7.93 -42.47 -1.50
C LEU A 45 8.77 -43.75 -1.66
N ASP A 46 9.79 -43.73 -2.51
CA ASP A 46 10.62 -44.91 -2.86
C ASP A 46 11.52 -45.42 -1.71
N LYS A 47 11.33 -44.93 -0.48
CA LYS A 47 12.17 -45.26 0.67
C LYS A 47 11.32 -45.45 1.92
N GLU A 48 11.71 -46.39 2.77
CA GLU A 48 11.12 -46.54 4.10
C GLU A 48 11.29 -45.24 4.89
N VAL A 49 10.17 -44.76 5.44
CA VAL A 49 10.12 -43.52 6.22
C VAL A 49 9.94 -43.93 7.68
N LYS A 50 10.76 -43.37 8.57
CA LYS A 50 10.64 -43.63 10.00
C LYS A 50 9.21 -43.32 10.45
N ALA A 51 8.57 -44.27 11.12
CA ALA A 51 7.21 -44.10 11.64
C ALA A 51 7.12 -42.79 12.43
N LEU A 52 6.03 -42.04 12.22
CA LEU A 52 5.73 -40.89 13.06
C LEU A 52 5.68 -41.38 14.53
N GLY A 53 6.01 -40.51 15.49
CA GLY A 53 5.84 -40.88 16.90
C GLY A 53 4.37 -41.11 17.25
N ALA A 54 4.09 -41.52 18.49
CA ALA A 54 2.73 -41.50 19.02
C ALA A 54 2.11 -40.09 18.84
N ALA A 55 0.82 -40.02 18.53
CA ALA A 55 0.13 -38.75 18.36
C ALA A 55 0.25 -37.89 19.63
N THR A 56 0.87 -36.72 19.50
CA THR A 56 1.13 -35.80 20.63
C THR A 56 -0.14 -35.09 21.13
N LYS A 57 -1.22 -35.09 20.35
CA LYS A 57 -2.55 -34.59 20.73
C LYS A 57 -3.65 -35.54 20.21
N LYS A 58 -4.51 -36.04 21.11
CA LYS A 58 -5.70 -36.83 20.78
C LYS A 58 -6.94 -35.92 20.76
N GLY A 59 -7.84 -36.10 19.79
CA GLY A 59 -9.09 -35.34 19.67
C GLY A 59 -9.36 -34.79 18.26
N ALA A 60 -10.53 -34.16 18.09
CA ALA A 60 -10.89 -33.44 16.87
C ALA A 60 -9.84 -32.35 16.58
N PRO A 61 -9.48 -32.11 15.31
CA PRO A 61 -8.58 -31.03 14.95
C PRO A 61 -9.15 -29.69 15.44
N VAL A 62 -8.48 -29.08 16.42
CA VAL A 62 -8.80 -27.71 16.84
C VAL A 62 -8.17 -26.78 15.81
N ARG A 63 -9.00 -26.05 15.05
CA ARG A 63 -8.50 -24.96 14.21
C ARG A 63 -7.98 -23.88 15.15
N GLU A 64 -6.65 -23.79 15.27
CA GLU A 64 -6.05 -22.69 16.01
C GLU A 64 -6.40 -21.38 15.31
N VAL A 65 -7.02 -20.45 16.07
CA VAL A 65 -7.31 -19.11 15.59
C VAL A 65 -5.99 -18.47 15.16
N PRO A 66 -5.85 -18.03 13.90
CA PRO A 66 -4.63 -17.41 13.41
C PRO A 66 -4.18 -16.26 14.32
N ALA A 67 -2.87 -16.11 14.51
CA ALA A 67 -2.31 -15.08 15.39
C ALA A 67 -2.80 -13.66 15.04
N TYR A 68 -3.01 -13.39 13.75
CA TYR A 68 -3.52 -12.09 13.29
C TYR A 68 -4.97 -11.82 13.71
N GLU A 69 -5.83 -12.83 13.82
CA GLU A 69 -7.22 -12.65 14.25
C GLU A 69 -7.26 -12.27 15.73
N LYS A 70 -6.37 -12.86 16.54
CA LYS A 70 -6.21 -12.48 17.96
C LYS A 70 -5.71 -11.04 18.08
N LEU A 71 -4.69 -10.66 17.31
CA LEU A 71 -4.15 -9.30 17.29
C LEU A 71 -5.20 -8.28 16.81
N ALA A 72 -5.95 -8.60 15.76
CA ALA A 72 -7.03 -7.76 15.26
C ALA A 72 -8.13 -7.57 16.32
N ALA A 73 -8.56 -8.64 17.00
CA ALA A 73 -9.55 -8.57 18.08
C ALA A 73 -9.05 -7.74 19.27
N GLU A 74 -7.76 -7.81 19.60
CA GLU A 74 -7.13 -7.01 20.66
C GLU A 74 -7.07 -5.52 20.31
N LEU A 75 -6.76 -5.19 19.05
CA LEU A 75 -6.54 -3.82 18.59
C LEU A 75 -7.84 -3.12 18.17
N LYS A 76 -8.88 -3.84 17.74
CA LYS A 76 -10.13 -3.26 17.23
C LYS A 76 -10.83 -2.31 18.23
N PRO A 77 -10.88 -2.59 19.54
CA PRO A 77 -11.51 -1.69 20.52
C PRO A 77 -10.77 -0.35 20.73
N ILE A 78 -9.50 -0.24 20.33
CA ILE A 78 -8.70 0.98 20.50
C ILE A 78 -8.62 1.84 19.23
N THR A 79 -9.32 1.46 18.15
CA THR A 79 -9.31 2.22 16.90
C THR A 79 -10.09 3.53 17.02
N VAL A 80 -9.73 4.51 16.19
CA VAL A 80 -10.44 5.79 16.08
C VAL A 80 -11.90 5.59 15.73
N ARG A 81 -12.23 4.71 14.78
CA ARG A 81 -13.63 4.46 14.41
C ARG A 81 -14.44 3.85 15.56
N ALA A 82 -13.85 2.97 16.36
CA ALA A 82 -14.51 2.37 17.52
C ALA A 82 -14.74 3.39 18.64
N LYS A 83 -13.76 4.27 18.91
CA LYS A 83 -13.77 5.21 20.04
C LYS A 83 -14.42 6.56 19.74
N LEU A 84 -14.17 7.12 18.56
CA LEU A 84 -14.50 8.50 18.19
C LEU A 84 -15.59 8.61 17.12
N LYS A 85 -16.11 7.48 16.61
CA LYS A 85 -17.18 7.41 15.60
C LYS A 85 -16.90 8.20 14.31
N MET A 86 -15.62 8.36 13.95
CA MET A 86 -15.23 8.98 12.68
C MET A 86 -15.43 8.02 11.49
N THR A 87 -15.44 8.56 10.28
CA THR A 87 -15.58 7.80 9.03
C THR A 87 -14.23 7.30 8.52
N ALA A 88 -14.22 6.44 7.49
CA ALA A 88 -12.96 6.01 6.86
C ALA A 88 -12.25 7.15 6.11
N ASN A 89 -13.00 8.05 5.48
CA ASN A 89 -12.47 9.19 4.72
C ASN A 89 -11.82 10.26 5.61
N ASP A 90 -12.30 10.39 6.85
CA ASP A 90 -11.72 11.32 7.84
C ASP A 90 -10.23 11.05 8.10
N ALA A 91 -9.74 9.81 7.88
CA ALA A 91 -8.33 9.45 7.99
C ALA A 91 -7.42 10.16 6.97
N SER A 92 -7.99 10.69 5.88
CA SER A 92 -7.28 11.39 4.81
C SER A 92 -7.21 12.89 5.03
N ASN A 93 -8.12 13.42 5.86
CA ASN A 93 -8.26 14.84 6.15
C ASN A 93 -7.43 15.21 7.39
N LEU A 94 -6.40 16.02 7.20
CA LEU A 94 -5.46 16.38 8.28
C LEU A 94 -6.12 17.13 9.44
N THR A 95 -7.18 17.89 9.19
CA THR A 95 -7.98 18.51 10.26
C THR A 95 -8.67 17.46 11.11
N LYS A 96 -9.29 16.46 10.48
CA LYS A 96 -9.96 15.36 11.17
C LYS A 96 -8.99 14.44 11.91
N VAL A 97 -7.83 14.17 11.31
CA VAL A 97 -6.74 13.46 11.97
C VAL A 97 -6.26 14.22 13.20
N THR A 98 -6.15 15.55 13.12
CA THR A 98 -5.80 16.39 14.27
C THR A 98 -6.86 16.30 15.37
N GLU A 99 -8.14 16.43 15.03
CA GLU A 99 -9.25 16.24 15.98
C GLU A 99 -9.20 14.86 16.67
N ALA A 100 -8.85 13.81 15.92
CA ALA A 100 -8.72 12.46 16.45
C ALA A 100 -7.57 12.36 17.46
N PHE A 101 -6.40 12.93 17.13
CA PHE A 101 -5.28 12.98 18.06
C PHE A 101 -5.62 13.78 19.31
N GLU A 102 -6.24 14.96 19.21
CA GLU A 102 -6.62 15.78 20.36
C GLU A 102 -7.48 15.02 21.39
N LYS A 103 -8.34 14.10 20.91
CA LYS A 103 -9.22 13.25 21.73
C LYS A 103 -8.61 11.89 22.09
N ALA A 104 -7.47 11.51 21.53
CA ALA A 104 -6.89 10.19 21.72
C ALA A 104 -6.52 9.95 23.20
N GLU A 105 -6.87 8.77 23.70
CA GLU A 105 -6.45 8.27 25.02
C GLU A 105 -5.11 7.52 24.88
N ALA A 106 -4.38 7.34 25.99
CA ALA A 106 -3.09 6.64 25.99
C ALA A 106 -3.14 5.25 25.31
N ALA A 107 -4.22 4.50 25.53
CA ALA A 107 -4.42 3.16 24.97
C ALA A 107 -4.65 3.13 23.46
N MET A 108 -4.98 4.26 22.82
CA MET A 108 -5.18 4.35 21.38
C MET A 108 -3.86 4.50 20.61
N PHE A 109 -2.80 4.93 21.29
CA PHE A 109 -1.49 5.07 20.68
C PHE A 109 -0.84 3.71 20.51
N VAL A 110 -0.25 3.53 19.34
CA VAL A 110 0.51 2.34 18.93
C VAL A 110 1.77 2.78 18.22
N ARG A 111 2.67 1.84 17.95
CA ARG A 111 3.79 2.03 17.04
C ARG A 111 3.89 0.91 16.03
N TYR A 112 4.31 1.27 14.83
CA TYR A 112 4.65 0.32 13.79
C TYR A 112 5.98 -0.38 14.12
N GLN A 113 6.05 -1.67 13.86
CA GLN A 113 7.28 -2.45 13.93
C GLN A 113 7.58 -3.06 12.56
N HIS A 114 8.75 -2.75 12.02
CA HIS A 114 9.16 -3.23 10.71
C HIS A 114 9.27 -4.76 10.71
N PRO A 115 8.65 -5.48 9.74
CA PRO A 115 8.59 -6.93 9.75
C PRO A 115 9.87 -7.63 9.27
N GLY A 116 11.03 -6.94 9.30
CA GLY A 116 12.28 -7.45 8.73
C GLY A 116 12.31 -7.55 7.19
N LYS A 117 13.28 -8.30 6.65
CA LYS A 117 13.56 -8.41 5.20
C LYS A 117 12.51 -9.19 4.42
N ASP A 118 11.82 -10.12 5.07
CA ASP A 118 10.89 -11.07 4.43
C ASP A 118 9.42 -10.69 4.65
N GLY A 119 9.16 -9.56 5.31
CA GLY A 119 7.82 -9.05 5.57
C GLY A 119 7.38 -7.98 4.57
N SER A 120 6.07 -7.87 4.36
CA SER A 120 5.47 -6.76 3.62
C SER A 120 5.43 -5.52 4.51
N VAL A 121 6.12 -4.49 4.04
CA VAL A 121 6.16 -3.18 4.67
C VAL A 121 4.80 -2.48 4.62
N ALA A 122 4.59 -1.55 5.56
CA ALA A 122 3.43 -0.68 5.53
C ALA A 122 3.35 0.10 4.21
N ARG A 123 2.20 0.05 3.55
CA ARG A 123 1.97 0.76 2.29
C ARG A 123 1.28 2.08 2.56
N MET A 124 1.85 3.18 2.09
CA MET A 124 1.17 4.47 2.14
C MET A 124 -0.06 4.46 1.24
N VAL A 125 -1.18 4.97 1.77
CA VAL A 125 -2.44 5.08 1.05
C VAL A 125 -3.14 6.38 1.46
N VAL A 126 -3.26 7.30 0.51
CA VAL A 126 -3.78 8.65 0.81
C VAL A 126 -5.28 8.66 1.12
N THR A 127 -6.04 7.66 0.66
CA THR A 127 -7.49 7.51 0.84
C THR A 127 -7.94 6.03 0.97
N PRO A 128 -9.15 5.78 1.48
CA PRO A 128 -9.78 4.45 1.43
C PRO A 128 -9.82 3.85 0.01
N ARG A 129 -9.85 2.52 -0.08
CA ARG A 129 -9.73 1.78 -1.35
C ARG A 129 -10.90 2.00 -2.31
N ASP A 130 -12.06 2.38 -1.78
CA ASP A 130 -13.27 2.73 -2.53
C ASP A 130 -13.21 4.14 -3.14
N VAL A 131 -12.23 4.96 -2.76
CA VAL A 131 -12.00 6.28 -3.38
C VAL A 131 -11.07 6.15 -4.57
N SER A 132 -11.65 6.16 -5.76
CA SER A 132 -10.90 6.16 -7.04
C SER A 132 -10.43 7.56 -7.41
N GLY A 133 -9.18 7.71 -7.84
CA GLY A 133 -8.65 8.95 -8.41
C GLY A 133 -8.91 9.05 -9.91
N ALA A 134 -8.66 10.23 -10.48
CA ALA A 134 -8.49 10.36 -11.92
C ALA A 134 -7.25 9.55 -12.36
N GLY A 135 -7.43 8.62 -13.29
CA GLY A 135 -6.33 7.85 -13.88
C GLY A 135 -5.98 8.41 -15.25
N TYR A 136 -4.76 8.91 -15.43
CA TYR A 136 -4.24 9.24 -16.75
C TYR A 136 -3.62 7.98 -17.34
N GLY A 137 -4.37 7.33 -18.21
CA GLY A 137 -3.88 6.20 -19.02
C GLY A 137 -3.13 6.69 -20.26
N GLY A 138 -2.17 5.91 -20.73
CA GLY A 138 -1.50 6.15 -22.00
C GLY A 138 -0.39 5.12 -22.25
N ASN A 139 -0.28 4.67 -23.51
CA ASN A 139 0.85 3.85 -23.96
C ASN A 139 2.13 4.69 -24.01
N ASP A 140 3.25 4.06 -23.67
CA ASP A 140 4.50 4.72 -23.33
C ASP A 140 5.30 5.11 -24.59
N TYR A 141 5.47 6.41 -24.81
CA TYR A 141 6.54 6.95 -25.65
C TYR A 141 7.35 7.97 -24.84
N GLY A 142 7.90 7.54 -23.70
CA GLY A 142 8.89 8.31 -22.98
C GLY A 142 10.05 8.75 -23.90
N THR A 143 10.53 9.97 -23.71
CA THR A 143 11.74 10.42 -24.38
C THR A 143 12.96 9.97 -23.57
N ASP A 144 14.06 9.58 -24.23
CA ASP A 144 15.33 9.29 -23.54
C ASP A 144 15.99 10.57 -22.97
N GLU A 145 15.23 11.67 -22.88
CA GLU A 145 15.70 12.88 -22.24
C GLU A 145 15.75 12.64 -20.73
N ASP A 146 16.81 13.15 -20.10
CA ASP A 146 17.00 13.04 -18.66
C ASP A 146 16.00 14.00 -17.97
N GLU A 147 14.72 13.64 -17.97
CA GLU A 147 13.62 14.43 -17.42
C GLU A 147 13.83 14.70 -15.91
N ALA A 148 14.59 13.81 -15.25
CA ALA A 148 15.08 14.01 -13.88
C ALA A 148 16.01 15.23 -13.73
N LYS A 149 16.72 15.67 -14.78
CA LYS A 149 17.51 16.91 -14.76
C LYS A 149 16.67 18.17 -14.97
N ARG A 150 15.48 18.07 -15.58
CA ARG A 150 14.61 19.22 -15.90
C ARG A 150 13.75 19.65 -14.72
N HIS A 151 13.13 18.69 -14.04
CA HIS A 151 12.13 18.96 -13.00
C HIS A 151 12.71 18.83 -11.59
N LYS A 152 13.71 19.66 -11.33
CA LYS A 152 14.48 19.64 -10.08
C LYS A 152 13.65 19.99 -8.85
N LYS A 153 12.51 20.69 -8.99
CA LYS A 153 11.69 21.08 -7.84
C LYS A 153 10.91 19.87 -7.34
N LEU A 154 10.22 19.16 -8.25
CA LEU A 154 9.51 17.94 -7.89
C LEU A 154 10.46 16.81 -7.48
N ALA A 155 11.65 16.72 -8.10
CA ALA A 155 12.67 15.74 -7.75
C ALA A 155 13.13 15.82 -6.28
N LYS A 156 13.12 17.02 -5.66
CA LYS A 156 13.40 17.18 -4.22
C LYS A 156 12.41 16.42 -3.33
N HIS A 157 11.19 16.19 -3.82
CA HIS A 157 10.14 15.45 -3.13
C HIS A 157 10.04 13.99 -3.58
N GLY A 158 11.06 13.49 -4.31
CA GLY A 158 11.09 12.11 -4.79
C GLY A 158 10.18 11.83 -6.00
N GLY A 159 9.64 12.87 -6.63
CA GLY A 159 8.80 12.75 -7.82
C GLY A 159 9.54 13.00 -9.12
N LEU A 160 8.96 12.50 -10.21
CA LEU A 160 9.35 12.72 -11.59
C LEU A 160 8.11 13.16 -12.34
N ILE A 161 8.26 14.06 -13.31
CA ILE A 161 7.17 14.56 -14.14
C ILE A 161 7.56 14.38 -15.59
N TYR A 162 6.61 13.87 -16.37
CA TYR A 162 6.77 13.48 -17.75
C TYR A 162 5.67 14.11 -18.58
N GLY A 163 6.03 14.62 -19.75
CA GLY A 163 5.06 14.81 -20.82
C GLY A 163 4.86 13.48 -21.54
N TYR A 164 3.62 13.01 -21.63
CA TYR A 164 3.23 11.93 -22.53
C TYR A 164 2.70 12.55 -23.81
N SER A 165 3.06 11.93 -24.93
CA SER A 165 2.66 12.39 -26.25
C SER A 165 2.69 11.22 -27.24
N SER A 166 1.58 10.99 -27.94
CA SER A 166 1.46 9.91 -28.93
C SER A 166 0.94 10.43 -30.27
N PRO A 167 1.49 9.95 -31.41
CA PRO A 167 0.93 10.25 -32.73
C PRO A 167 -0.45 9.62 -32.96
N GLU A 168 -0.76 8.54 -32.24
CA GLU A 168 -1.93 7.68 -32.48
C GLU A 168 -3.20 8.26 -31.86
N THR A 169 -3.08 8.95 -30.72
CA THR A 169 -4.23 9.49 -30.00
C THR A 169 -3.91 10.85 -29.35
N PRO A 170 -4.65 11.92 -29.68
CA PRO A 170 -4.56 13.18 -28.94
C PRO A 170 -4.91 13.02 -27.45
N GLN A 171 -5.74 12.03 -27.12
CA GLN A 171 -6.10 11.61 -25.76
C GLN A 171 -4.96 10.87 -25.03
N GLY A 172 -3.85 10.56 -25.70
CA GLY A 172 -2.65 10.00 -25.06
C GLY A 172 -1.68 11.07 -24.57
N ASN A 173 -1.99 12.36 -24.75
CA ASN A 173 -1.08 13.45 -24.42
C ASN A 173 -1.39 14.03 -23.03
N HIS A 174 -0.64 13.60 -22.02
CA HIS A 174 -0.89 13.97 -20.62
C HIS A 174 0.40 14.27 -19.87
N ILE A 175 0.33 15.09 -18.84
CA ILE A 175 1.38 15.25 -17.85
C ILE A 175 1.21 14.16 -16.80
N LYS A 176 2.23 13.32 -16.64
CA LYS A 176 2.22 12.28 -15.60
C LYS A 176 3.24 12.61 -14.54
N VAL A 177 2.89 12.36 -13.29
CA VAL A 177 3.79 12.41 -12.15
C VAL A 177 4.01 11.00 -11.65
N SER A 178 5.27 10.57 -11.48
CA SER A 178 5.62 9.24 -10.99
C SER A 178 6.61 9.32 -9.82
N GLN A 179 6.56 8.32 -8.94
CA GLN A 179 7.44 8.27 -7.79
C GLN A 179 8.77 7.60 -8.17
N LYS A 180 9.89 8.24 -7.85
CA LYS A 180 11.22 7.65 -8.06
C LYS A 180 11.54 6.54 -7.04
N LYS A 181 11.02 6.68 -5.81
CA LYS A 181 11.21 5.72 -4.72
C LYS A 181 10.08 5.82 -3.70
N SER A 182 9.42 4.71 -3.39
CA SER A 182 8.50 4.63 -2.24
C SER A 182 9.29 4.77 -0.94
N SER A 183 8.94 5.74 -0.11
CA SER A 183 9.45 5.81 1.27
C SER A 183 8.68 4.81 2.12
N GLU A 184 9.39 3.80 2.62
CA GLU A 184 8.84 2.84 3.58
C GLU A 184 8.59 3.54 4.93
N LEU A 185 7.56 3.11 5.65
CA LEU A 185 7.33 3.60 7.01
C LEU A 185 8.50 3.15 7.90
N ALA A 186 9.15 4.11 8.56
CA ALA A 186 10.28 3.82 9.42
C ALA A 186 9.87 2.92 10.60
N ASP A 187 10.76 2.03 11.02
CA ASP A 187 10.55 1.23 12.23
C ASP A 187 10.29 2.14 13.44
N LYS A 188 9.47 1.65 14.39
CA LYS A 188 9.06 2.36 15.61
C LYS A 188 8.25 3.64 15.36
N THR A 189 7.75 3.88 14.14
CA THR A 189 6.91 5.06 13.88
C THR A 189 5.67 5.02 14.78
N PRO A 190 5.46 6.02 15.65
CA PRO A 190 4.27 6.12 16.48
C PRO A 190 3.06 6.62 15.69
N GLY A 191 1.87 6.25 16.15
CA GLY A 191 0.61 6.65 15.53
C GLY A 191 -0.60 6.14 16.28
N ILE A 192 -1.74 6.14 15.61
CA ILE A 192 -3.01 5.56 16.06
C ILE A 192 -3.57 4.64 14.97
N LEU A 193 -4.38 3.68 15.38
CA LEU A 193 -5.12 2.85 14.43
C LEU A 193 -6.44 3.54 14.09
N TRP A 194 -6.64 3.86 12.82
CA TRP A 194 -7.90 4.41 12.37
C TRP A 194 -8.99 3.35 12.37
N ASP A 195 -8.68 2.19 11.78
CA ASP A 195 -9.60 1.08 11.60
C ASP A 195 -8.85 -0.25 11.41
N ILE A 196 -9.56 -1.37 11.55
CA ILE A 196 -9.09 -2.71 11.21
C ILE A 196 -10.17 -3.41 10.38
N ASP A 197 -9.81 -3.76 9.14
CA ASP A 197 -10.65 -4.49 8.21
C ASP A 197 -9.98 -5.81 7.81
N GLY A 198 -10.58 -6.92 8.27
CA GLY A 198 -10.03 -8.26 8.10
C GLY A 198 -8.58 -8.37 8.60
N THR A 199 -7.65 -8.56 7.68
CA THR A 199 -6.21 -8.71 7.96
C THR A 199 -5.43 -7.40 7.87
N THR A 200 -6.08 -6.27 7.60
CA THR A 200 -5.40 -4.98 7.37
C THR A 200 -5.76 -3.98 8.45
N ALA A 201 -4.75 -3.34 9.03
CA ALA A 201 -4.92 -2.18 9.88
C ALA A 201 -4.67 -0.89 9.08
N VAL A 202 -5.56 0.09 9.24
CA VAL A 202 -5.32 1.46 8.78
C VAL A 202 -4.58 2.20 9.88
N PHE A 203 -3.28 2.40 9.69
CA PHE A 203 -2.41 3.09 10.63
C PHE A 203 -2.24 4.56 10.21
N VAL A 204 -2.38 5.48 11.15
CA VAL A 204 -2.13 6.91 10.94
C VAL A 204 -0.98 7.34 11.83
N SER A 205 0.17 7.70 11.24
CA SER A 205 1.35 8.19 11.95
C SER A 205 1.08 9.54 12.61
N LEU A 206 1.92 9.93 13.58
CA LEU A 206 1.75 11.22 14.28
C LEU A 206 1.77 12.44 13.34
N ASP A 207 2.43 12.36 12.19
CA ASP A 207 2.42 13.42 11.17
C ASP A 207 1.18 13.37 10.24
N GLY A 208 0.21 12.51 10.55
CA GLY A 208 -1.02 12.33 9.78
C GLY A 208 -0.87 11.55 8.47
N GLY A 209 0.27 10.91 8.24
CA GLY A 209 0.42 9.96 7.13
C GLY A 209 -0.47 8.73 7.33
N ARG A 210 -1.18 8.31 6.28
CA ARG A 210 -2.08 7.16 6.31
C ARG A 210 -1.45 5.95 5.61
N TYR A 211 -1.47 4.81 6.28
CA TYR A 211 -0.83 3.57 5.85
C TYR A 211 -1.76 2.37 6.03
N GLU A 212 -1.63 1.38 5.15
CA GLU A 212 -2.17 0.05 5.33
C GLU A 212 -1.05 -0.88 5.83
N VAL A 213 -1.31 -1.56 6.94
CA VAL A 213 -0.39 -2.52 7.56
C VAL A 213 -1.04 -3.90 7.56
N SER A 214 -0.35 -4.89 7.00
CA SER A 214 -0.84 -6.28 7.00
C SER A 214 -0.59 -6.93 8.36
N LEU A 215 -1.67 -7.27 9.06
CA LEU A 215 -1.62 -8.00 10.33
C LEU A 215 -1.33 -9.49 10.15
N SER A 216 -1.56 -10.05 8.95
CA SER A 216 -1.39 -11.49 8.70
C SER A 216 0.06 -11.98 8.78
N GLN A 217 1.03 -11.07 8.87
CA GLN A 217 2.45 -11.41 8.93
C GLN A 217 2.97 -11.64 10.35
N SER A 218 2.18 -11.29 11.36
CA SER A 218 2.54 -11.55 12.75
C SER A 218 2.63 -13.04 13.09
N SER A 219 2.21 -13.95 12.19
CA SER A 219 2.37 -15.40 12.36
C SER A 219 3.75 -15.93 11.93
N SER A 220 4.50 -15.20 11.10
CA SER A 220 5.84 -15.59 10.62
C SER A 220 6.98 -14.76 11.21
N VAL A 221 6.66 -13.65 11.87
CA VAL A 221 7.61 -12.73 12.50
C VAL A 221 7.53 -12.88 14.02
N THR A 222 8.66 -12.87 14.71
CA THR A 222 8.77 -13.06 16.18
C THR A 222 8.10 -11.95 17.01
N ALA A 223 7.64 -10.86 16.39
CA ALA A 223 6.98 -9.74 17.04
C ALA A 223 5.78 -9.23 16.21
N PRO A 224 4.73 -8.69 16.84
CA PRO A 224 3.60 -8.12 16.13
C PRO A 224 4.01 -6.84 15.39
N VAL A 225 3.51 -6.67 14.16
CA VAL A 225 3.77 -5.50 13.29
C VAL A 225 3.20 -4.18 13.84
N ILE A 226 2.28 -4.27 14.81
CA ILE A 226 1.73 -3.14 15.55
C ILE A 226 1.88 -3.45 17.05
N VAL A 227 2.54 -2.56 17.78
CA VAL A 227 2.76 -2.68 19.22
C VAL A 227 2.03 -1.56 19.96
N LYS A 228 1.41 -1.89 21.09
CA LYS A 228 0.74 -0.88 21.94
C LYS A 228 1.73 0.14 22.52
N GLY A 229 1.26 1.37 22.64
CA GLY A 229 2.04 2.52 23.08
C GLY A 229 2.87 3.15 21.96
N ALA A 230 3.06 4.46 22.03
CA ALA A 230 3.92 5.20 21.10
C ALA A 230 5.41 4.89 21.32
N GLY A 231 5.77 4.36 22.50
CA GLY A 231 7.16 4.09 22.88
C GLY A 231 7.93 5.37 23.22
N PRO A 232 9.20 5.24 23.62
CA PRO A 232 9.97 6.38 24.11
C PRO A 232 10.23 7.39 23.00
N GLU A 233 10.07 8.67 23.32
CA GLU A 233 10.16 9.78 22.35
C GLU A 233 11.50 9.80 21.60
N ASN A 234 12.60 9.47 22.28
CA ASN A 234 13.93 9.44 21.66
C ASN A 234 14.08 8.36 20.58
N ALA A 235 13.15 7.40 20.50
CA ALA A 235 13.10 6.38 19.47
C ALA A 235 12.16 6.73 18.32
N TRP A 236 11.43 7.84 18.40
CA TRP A 236 10.51 8.25 17.34
C TRP A 236 11.30 8.73 16.11
N PRO A 237 11.00 8.20 14.91
CA PRO A 237 11.59 8.72 13.70
C PRO A 237 11.13 10.16 13.45
N LYS A 238 11.92 10.90 12.67
CA LYS A 238 11.50 12.21 12.18
C LYS A 238 10.20 12.07 11.37
N PRO A 239 9.31 13.07 11.40
CA PRO A 239 8.13 13.06 10.54
C PRO A 239 8.55 12.90 9.08
N VAL A 240 7.74 12.17 8.31
CA VAL A 240 7.98 11.96 6.88
C VAL A 240 7.66 13.27 6.17
N THR A 241 8.69 14.10 5.96
CA THR A 241 8.59 15.38 5.24
C THR A 241 8.26 15.19 3.77
N ASP A 242 8.49 13.99 3.25
CA ASP A 242 8.48 13.69 1.82
C ASP A 242 7.33 12.74 1.49
N THR A 243 6.16 13.31 1.23
CA THR A 243 5.11 12.58 0.53
C THR A 243 4.94 13.15 -0.84
N PHE A 244 5.67 12.52 -1.77
CA PHE A 244 5.28 12.48 -3.16
C PHE A 244 3.77 12.30 -3.28
N LEU A 245 3.13 13.14 -4.09
CA LEU A 245 1.74 12.97 -4.49
C LEU A 245 1.63 13.12 -6.01
N ASP A 246 1.05 12.12 -6.66
CA ASP A 246 0.65 12.22 -8.06
C ASP A 246 -0.78 12.76 -8.21
N MET A 247 -1.21 13.02 -9.45
CA MET A 247 -2.55 13.53 -9.73
C MET A 247 -3.67 12.60 -9.28
N THR A 248 -3.46 11.29 -9.38
CA THR A 248 -4.43 10.29 -8.91
C THR A 248 -4.67 10.50 -7.42
N GLN A 249 -3.59 10.68 -6.66
CA GLN A 249 -3.63 10.89 -5.22
C GLN A 249 -4.21 12.26 -4.85
N VAL A 250 -3.91 13.32 -5.61
CA VAL A 250 -4.55 14.65 -5.43
C VAL A 250 -6.06 14.54 -5.64
N SER A 251 -6.49 13.92 -6.74
CA SER A 251 -7.90 13.70 -7.07
C SER A 251 -8.61 12.87 -6.00
N GLN A 252 -7.95 11.82 -5.50
CA GLN A 252 -8.46 11.00 -4.39
C GLN A 252 -8.69 11.85 -3.14
N LEU A 253 -7.69 12.65 -2.74
CA LEU A 253 -7.79 13.53 -1.58
C LEU A 253 -8.93 14.55 -1.75
N GLU A 254 -9.12 15.09 -2.96
CA GLU A 254 -10.21 16.03 -3.25
C GLU A 254 -11.57 15.35 -3.08
N LYS A 255 -11.77 14.16 -3.67
CA LYS A 255 -13.01 13.38 -3.53
C LYS A 255 -13.28 12.95 -2.09
N ALA A 256 -12.24 12.71 -1.30
CA ALA A 256 -12.35 12.44 0.12
C ALA A 256 -12.61 13.70 0.98
N GLY A 257 -12.70 14.89 0.36
CA GLY A 257 -12.86 16.16 1.08
C GLY A 257 -11.66 16.53 1.95
N ALA A 258 -10.47 16.00 1.63
CA ALA A 258 -9.24 16.19 2.41
C ALA A 258 -8.41 17.40 1.94
N VAL A 259 -8.71 17.95 0.77
CA VAL A 259 -8.07 19.14 0.18
C VAL A 259 -9.13 19.98 -0.55
N PRO A 260 -8.83 21.27 -0.88
CA PRO A 260 -9.79 22.12 -1.59
C PRO A 260 -10.23 21.55 -2.94
N ALA A 261 -11.51 21.68 -3.27
CA ALA A 261 -12.12 21.25 -4.54
C ALA A 261 -11.63 21.99 -5.80
N THR A 262 -10.65 22.88 -5.64
CA THR A 262 -10.08 23.69 -6.72
C THR A 262 -8.71 23.18 -7.19
N THR A 263 -8.07 22.29 -6.42
CA THR A 263 -6.71 21.84 -6.73
C THR A 263 -6.68 20.94 -7.97
N MET A 264 -7.59 19.98 -8.08
CA MET A 264 -7.64 19.09 -9.24
C MET A 264 -8.07 19.83 -10.53
N PRO A 265 -9.13 20.68 -10.51
CA PRO A 265 -9.49 21.46 -11.70
C PRO A 265 -8.38 22.36 -12.24
N GLU A 266 -7.50 22.89 -11.38
CA GLU A 266 -6.34 23.67 -11.82
C GLU A 266 -5.31 22.82 -12.57
N LEU A 267 -4.98 21.64 -12.03
CA LEU A 267 -4.06 20.70 -12.67
C LEU A 267 -4.64 20.17 -13.99
N ASP A 268 -5.94 19.83 -14.02
CA ASP A 268 -6.66 19.39 -15.22
C ASP A 268 -6.64 20.45 -16.32
N LYS A 269 -6.84 21.72 -15.96
CA LYS A 269 -6.77 22.82 -16.92
C LYS A 269 -5.39 22.93 -17.54
N ILE A 270 -4.32 22.81 -16.74
CA ILE A 270 -2.94 22.89 -17.23
C ILE A 270 -2.62 21.69 -18.13
N ASP A 271 -3.07 20.49 -17.74
CA ASP A 271 -2.93 19.29 -18.55
C ASP A 271 -3.66 19.44 -19.89
N GLY A 272 -4.92 19.91 -19.90
CA GLY A 272 -5.66 20.16 -21.13
C GLY A 272 -5.00 21.21 -22.04
N GLU A 273 -4.38 22.25 -21.48
CA GLU A 273 -3.59 23.22 -22.24
C GLU A 273 -2.35 22.56 -22.88
N TRP A 274 -1.69 21.65 -22.15
CA TRP A 274 -0.59 20.83 -22.67
C TRP A 274 -1.03 19.88 -23.79
N THR A 275 -2.12 19.13 -23.58
CA THR A 275 -2.74 18.24 -24.57
C THR A 275 -3.04 19.00 -25.86
N ALA A 276 -3.65 20.19 -25.75
CA ALA A 276 -3.98 21.02 -26.90
C ALA A 276 -2.73 21.54 -27.63
N CYS A 277 -1.67 21.89 -26.89
CA CYS A 277 -0.40 22.33 -27.46
C CYS A 277 0.29 21.21 -28.25
N THR A 278 0.42 20.03 -27.64
CA THR A 278 1.05 18.86 -28.26
C THR A 278 0.26 18.33 -29.45
N ALA A 279 -1.08 18.26 -29.34
CA ALA A 279 -1.95 17.83 -30.43
C ALA A 279 -1.82 18.72 -31.68
N LYS A 280 -1.71 20.05 -31.50
CA LYS A 280 -1.47 20.98 -32.63
C LYS A 280 -0.17 20.67 -33.36
N GLY A 281 0.90 20.35 -32.62
CA GLY A 281 2.17 20.02 -33.23
C GLY A 281 2.17 18.65 -33.91
N TRP A 282 1.34 17.71 -33.45
CA TRP A 282 1.16 16.42 -34.12
C TRP A 282 0.47 16.50 -35.47
N VAL A 283 -0.40 17.48 -35.75
CA VAL A 283 -1.17 17.57 -37.02
C VAL A 283 -0.31 17.38 -38.28
N ALA A 284 0.89 17.97 -38.31
CA ALA A 284 1.81 17.83 -39.45
C ALA A 284 2.61 16.52 -39.44
N ALA A 285 2.86 15.96 -38.26
CA ALA A 285 3.61 14.73 -38.05
C ALA A 285 2.76 13.48 -38.25
N THR A 286 1.47 13.50 -37.88
CA THR A 286 0.51 12.41 -38.09
C THR A 286 0.40 12.05 -39.57
N LYS A 287 0.36 13.03 -40.48
CA LYS A 287 0.40 12.76 -41.93
C LYS A 287 1.62 11.95 -42.39
N LYS A 288 2.77 12.14 -41.74
CA LYS A 288 4.00 11.36 -42.03
C LYS A 288 3.96 10.00 -41.36
N PHE A 289 3.37 9.92 -40.17
CA PHE A 289 3.15 8.68 -39.44
C PHE A 289 2.21 7.74 -40.20
N ASP A 290 1.02 8.21 -40.60
CA ASP A 290 0.01 7.44 -41.35
C ASP A 290 0.53 6.96 -42.71
N ALA A 291 1.44 7.71 -43.32
CA ALA A 291 2.11 7.34 -44.56
C ALA A 291 3.26 6.33 -44.37
N GLY A 292 3.49 5.82 -43.16
CA GLY A 292 4.57 4.89 -42.82
C GLY A 292 5.97 5.52 -42.90
N ARG A 293 6.08 6.86 -42.86
CA ARG A 293 7.36 7.60 -43.07
C ARG A 293 8.07 7.96 -41.77
N MET A 294 7.52 7.56 -40.62
CA MET A 294 8.11 7.74 -39.30
C MET A 294 8.59 6.39 -38.75
N ASN A 295 9.86 6.33 -38.38
CA ASN A 295 10.42 5.24 -37.57
C ASN A 295 10.55 5.70 -36.12
N THR A 296 10.85 4.78 -35.20
CA THR A 296 10.97 5.07 -33.75
C THR A 296 11.87 6.27 -33.43
N GLY A 297 13.00 6.41 -34.13
CA GLY A 297 13.91 7.55 -33.94
C GLY A 297 13.30 8.89 -34.34
N LYS A 298 12.59 8.95 -35.47
CA LYS A 298 11.89 10.17 -35.92
C LYS A 298 10.71 10.52 -35.01
N ILE A 299 9.99 9.51 -34.49
CA ILE A 299 8.90 9.71 -33.52
C ILE A 299 9.46 10.33 -32.24
N LYS A 300 10.53 9.75 -31.66
CA LYS A 300 11.20 10.30 -30.48
C LYS A 300 11.69 11.74 -30.69
N ALA A 301 12.26 12.05 -31.86
CA ALA A 301 12.73 13.40 -32.18
C ALA A 301 11.59 14.42 -32.28
N GLU A 302 10.45 14.04 -32.87
CA GLU A 302 9.27 14.92 -32.93
C GLU A 302 8.69 15.12 -31.53
N ILE A 303 8.55 14.07 -30.72
CA ILE A 303 8.09 14.17 -29.32
C ILE A 303 8.96 15.15 -28.54
N LYS A 304 10.29 15.03 -28.62
CA LYS A 304 11.24 15.96 -27.98
C LYS A 304 11.01 17.42 -28.38
N LYS A 305 10.80 17.66 -29.68
CA LYS A 305 10.50 18.99 -30.22
C LYS A 305 9.18 19.53 -29.69
N LEU A 306 8.13 18.69 -29.67
CA LEU A 306 6.81 19.05 -29.12
C LEU A 306 6.91 19.38 -27.64
N HIS A 307 7.60 18.56 -26.86
CA HIS A 307 7.76 18.77 -25.43
C HIS A 307 8.49 20.08 -25.14
N THR A 308 9.56 20.35 -25.90
CA THR A 308 10.30 21.62 -25.79
C THR A 308 9.40 22.82 -26.12
N GLY A 309 8.60 22.73 -27.19
CA GLY A 309 7.69 23.81 -27.61
C GLY A 309 6.52 24.06 -26.64
N CYS A 310 6.09 23.03 -25.92
CA CYS A 310 4.97 23.10 -24.97
C CYS A 310 5.42 23.22 -23.49
N ASN A 311 6.73 23.29 -23.21
CA ASN A 311 7.32 23.13 -21.87
C ASN A 311 6.71 24.04 -20.80
N LYS A 312 6.27 25.25 -21.17
CA LYS A 312 5.64 26.20 -20.26
C LYS A 312 4.46 25.60 -19.46
N HIS A 313 3.73 24.63 -20.02
CA HIS A 313 2.63 23.97 -19.33
C HIS A 313 3.15 22.94 -18.31
N ILE A 314 4.21 22.21 -18.63
CA ILE A 314 4.89 21.34 -17.65
C ILE A 314 5.46 22.16 -16.50
N ASP A 315 6.11 23.30 -16.78
CA ASP A 315 6.66 24.17 -15.72
C ASP A 315 5.56 24.71 -14.80
N LYS A 316 4.44 25.14 -15.38
CA LYS A 316 3.26 25.61 -14.64
C LYS A 316 2.67 24.48 -13.79
N PHE A 317 2.58 23.27 -14.36
CA PHE A 317 2.12 22.08 -13.66
C PHE A 317 3.03 21.75 -12.47
N GLU A 318 4.35 21.69 -12.69
CA GLU A 318 5.35 21.44 -11.65
C GLU A 318 5.22 22.45 -10.50
N THR A 319 5.02 23.74 -10.81
CA THR A 319 4.80 24.77 -9.79
C THR A 319 3.55 24.50 -8.94
N VAL A 320 2.42 24.15 -9.54
CA VAL A 320 1.16 23.90 -8.80
C VAL A 320 1.29 22.65 -7.92
N ILE A 321 1.79 21.54 -8.48
CA ILE A 321 1.90 20.29 -7.73
C ILE A 321 2.96 20.38 -6.61
N VAL A 322 4.09 21.06 -6.85
CA VAL A 322 5.11 21.27 -5.81
C VAL A 322 4.56 22.15 -4.69
N LYS A 323 3.87 23.25 -5.02
CA LYS A 323 3.22 24.09 -4.01
C LYS A 323 2.25 23.29 -3.14
N PHE A 324 1.44 22.43 -3.77
CA PHE A 324 0.52 21.55 -3.06
C PHE A 324 1.26 20.58 -2.11
N ILE A 325 2.33 19.94 -2.58
CA ILE A 325 3.16 19.04 -1.76
C ILE A 325 3.77 19.80 -0.57
N GLU A 326 4.34 20.98 -0.81
CA GLU A 326 4.96 21.81 0.23
C GLU A 326 3.93 22.28 1.28
N ASP A 327 2.75 22.74 0.84
CA ASP A 327 1.70 23.19 1.75
C ASP A 327 1.15 22.02 2.57
N ARG A 328 1.01 20.83 1.98
CA ARG A 328 0.64 19.62 2.71
C ARG A 328 1.75 19.16 3.68
N ALA A 329 3.02 19.25 3.31
CA ALA A 329 4.15 18.93 4.19
C ALA A 329 4.16 19.83 5.44
N LYS A 330 3.91 21.14 5.26
CA LYS A 330 3.74 22.08 6.39
C LYS A 330 2.56 21.68 7.28
N ALA A 331 1.42 21.32 6.69
CA ALA A 331 0.25 20.88 7.45
C ALA A 331 0.55 19.60 8.26
N ARG A 332 1.21 18.61 7.66
CA ARG A 332 1.64 17.38 8.35
C ARG A 332 2.62 17.64 9.49
N ALA A 333 3.56 18.57 9.32
CA ALA A 333 4.45 18.99 10.39
C ALA A 333 3.68 19.61 11.58
N ALA A 334 2.62 20.38 11.30
CA ALA A 334 1.74 20.92 12.34
C ALA A 334 0.95 19.81 13.06
N VAL A 335 0.44 18.80 12.32
CA VAL A 335 -0.18 17.62 12.93
C VAL A 335 0.81 16.88 13.83
N PHE A 336 2.04 16.66 13.36
CA PHE A 336 3.09 15.99 14.13
C PHE A 336 3.35 16.67 15.47
N ALA A 337 3.47 18.00 15.49
CA ALA A 337 3.68 18.76 16.71
C ALA A 337 2.53 18.55 17.72
N LYS A 338 1.28 18.65 17.26
CA LYS A 338 0.08 18.45 18.09
C LYS A 338 -0.06 17.02 18.59
N ALA A 339 0.08 16.03 17.70
CA ALA A 339 -0.06 14.62 18.00
C ALA A 339 1.04 14.14 18.97
N SER A 340 2.27 14.60 18.77
CA SER A 340 3.40 14.34 19.67
C SER A 340 3.16 14.92 21.06
N ALA A 341 2.71 16.18 21.14
CA ALA A 341 2.37 16.81 22.41
C ALA A 341 1.25 16.05 23.15
N ARG A 342 0.23 15.59 22.41
CA ARG A 342 -0.82 14.75 22.98
C ARG A 342 -0.26 13.45 23.53
N ALA A 343 0.48 12.69 22.73
CA ALA A 343 1.03 11.39 23.12
C ALA A 343 1.83 11.49 24.44
N LYS A 344 2.60 12.57 24.61
CA LYS A 344 3.30 12.87 25.88
C LYS A 344 2.34 13.18 27.03
N SER A 345 1.35 14.05 26.80
CA SER A 345 0.41 14.48 27.84
C SER A 345 -0.40 13.33 28.45
N VAL A 346 -0.68 12.30 27.65
CA VAL A 346 -1.41 11.10 28.10
C VAL A 346 -0.47 9.98 28.56
N GLY A 347 0.85 10.19 28.54
CA GLY A 347 1.84 9.20 28.96
C GLY A 347 2.00 8.01 28.02
N ALA A 348 1.62 8.14 26.75
CA ALA A 348 1.80 7.09 25.74
C ALA A 348 3.24 6.96 25.23
N ASN A 349 4.11 7.92 25.57
CA ASN A 349 5.53 7.98 25.22
C ASN A 349 6.44 7.15 26.16
N LYS A 350 5.88 6.20 26.89
CA LYS A 350 6.60 5.33 27.83
C LYS A 350 6.97 4.00 27.20
#